data_AF-A0A3B0X7N4-F1
#
_entry.id   AF-A0A3B0X7N4-F1
#
_cell.length_a   1.000
_cell.length_b   1.000
_cell.length_c   1.000
_cell.angle_alpha   90.00
_cell.angle_beta   90.00
_cell.angle_gamma   90.00
#
_symmetry.space_group_name_H-M   'P 1'
#
loop_
_entity.id
_entity.type
_entity.pdbx_description
1 polymer ?
#
loop_
_entity_poly.entity_id
_entity_poly.type
_entity_poly.pdbx_seq_one_letter_code
_entity_poly.pdbx_strand_id
1 'polypeptide(L)'
;MNPVLNMESSNRLFTPFKYSEETTVNGKDLTIKYTKRAKKALAARNAPLIIEMQIYFSCVVQKRVLFHESFEHETIPVNDKITVAIRSVESESCDPEYYASNHPEKRVLDSSGAKKMSARELILDYKNSEWIGCFSIV
;
A
#
# COMPACT_ATOMS: atom_id res chain seq x y z
N MET A 1 -16.03 -1.34 -14.39
CA MET A 1 -14.55 -1.29 -14.44
C MET A 1 -14.10 -0.01 -13.73
N ASN A 2 -13.89 -0.08 -12.42
CA ASN A 2 -13.11 0.96 -11.75
C ASN A 2 -11.65 0.65 -12.04
N PRO A 3 -10.89 1.57 -12.66
CA PRO A 3 -9.51 1.31 -13.00
C PRO A 3 -8.76 1.13 -11.68
N VAL A 4 -8.20 -0.06 -11.48
CA VAL A 4 -6.96 -0.22 -10.70
C VAL A 4 -6.06 0.89 -11.22
N LEU A 5 -5.94 1.97 -10.46
CA LEU A 5 -5.42 3.23 -10.96
C LEU A 5 -4.06 2.95 -11.57
N ASN A 6 -4.01 3.11 -12.89
CA ASN A 6 -2.87 2.84 -13.72
C ASN A 6 -1.82 3.91 -13.41
N MET A 7 -1.12 3.72 -12.29
CA MET A 7 0.03 4.51 -11.85
C MET A 7 1.30 4.06 -12.59
N GLU A 8 1.15 3.13 -13.53
CA GLU A 8 2.12 2.74 -14.53
C GLU A 8 2.32 3.90 -15.52
N SER A 9 3.52 4.48 -15.43
CA SER A 9 4.23 5.17 -16.52
C SER A 9 3.71 6.54 -16.97
N SER A 10 2.42 6.72 -17.26
CA SER A 10 1.90 7.94 -17.91
C SER A 10 1.87 9.17 -16.99
N ASN A 11 1.63 8.98 -15.69
CA ASN A 11 1.52 10.08 -14.72
C ASN A 11 2.87 10.58 -14.18
N ARG A 12 3.96 9.82 -14.40
CA ARG A 12 5.31 10.12 -13.87
C ARG A 12 5.92 11.37 -14.51
N LEU A 13 5.58 11.65 -15.77
CA LEU A 13 6.12 12.80 -16.50
C LEU A 13 5.53 14.13 -16.02
N PHE A 14 4.28 14.13 -15.53
CA PHE A 14 3.55 15.34 -15.15
C PHE A 14 3.42 15.54 -13.63
N THR A 15 3.61 14.50 -12.81
CA THR A 15 3.70 14.65 -11.35
C THR A 15 4.84 13.81 -10.76
N PRO A 16 6.04 14.40 -10.54
CA PRO A 16 7.16 13.65 -9.97
C PRO A 16 6.90 13.31 -8.50
N PHE A 17 7.27 12.09 -8.10
CA PHE A 17 7.36 11.65 -6.71
C PHE A 17 8.59 12.30 -6.05
N LYS A 18 8.44 13.58 -5.70
CA LYS A 18 9.54 14.44 -5.25
C LYS A 18 9.95 14.21 -3.79
N TYR A 19 9.06 13.63 -2.99
CA TYR A 19 9.30 13.40 -1.57
C TYR A 19 9.51 11.92 -1.31
N SER A 20 10.40 11.62 -0.38
CA SER A 20 10.78 10.26 -0.03
C SER A 20 10.99 10.15 1.48
N GLU A 21 10.60 9.02 2.04
CA GLU A 21 10.93 8.60 3.41
C GLU A 21 11.53 7.20 3.32
N GLU A 22 12.26 6.82 4.36
CA GLU A 22 12.86 5.50 4.48
C GLU A 22 12.51 4.90 5.84
N THR A 23 12.26 3.60 5.85
CA THR A 23 12.02 2.81 7.06
C THR A 23 12.44 1.37 6.82
N THR A 24 12.35 0.53 7.84
CA THR A 24 12.63 -0.90 7.72
C THR A 24 11.38 -1.70 8.05
N VAL A 25 11.03 -2.66 7.20
CA VAL A 25 9.89 -3.56 7.35
C VAL A 25 10.37 -5.01 7.20
N ASN A 26 10.11 -5.83 8.22
CA ASN A 26 10.60 -7.22 8.28
C ASN A 26 12.13 -7.34 8.09
N GLY A 27 12.88 -6.36 8.61
CA GLY A 27 14.34 -6.31 8.47
C GLY A 27 14.86 -5.94 7.06
N LYS A 28 13.98 -5.47 6.17
CA LYS A 28 14.33 -4.98 4.82
C LYS A 28 13.99 -3.49 4.68
N ASP A 29 14.80 -2.76 3.93
CA ASP A 29 14.56 -1.34 3.69
C ASP A 29 13.34 -1.12 2.80
N LEU A 30 12.52 -0.15 3.19
CA LEU A 30 11.34 0.32 2.47
C LEU A 30 11.51 1.80 2.16
N THR A 31 11.48 2.14 0.86
CA THR A 31 11.41 3.52 0.40
C THR A 31 9.96 3.92 0.11
N ILE A 32 9.50 5.03 0.66
CA ILE A 32 8.14 5.54 0.45
C ILE A 32 8.23 6.84 -0.32
N LYS A 33 7.72 6.88 -1.55
CA LYS A 33 7.74 8.09 -2.39
C LYS A 33 6.35 8.65 -2.62
N TYR A 34 6.22 9.96 -2.55
CA TYR A 34 4.94 10.63 -2.71
C TYR A 34 5.04 11.97 -3.43
N THR A 35 3.93 12.36 -4.05
CA THR A 35 3.84 13.62 -4.79
C THR A 35 3.71 14.83 -3.86
N LYS A 36 3.83 16.04 -4.43
CA LYS A 36 3.52 17.29 -3.71
C LYS A 36 2.07 17.37 -3.23
N ARG A 37 1.12 16.79 -3.97
CA ARG A 37 -0.30 16.77 -3.57
C ARG A 37 -0.51 15.89 -2.35
N ALA A 38 0.05 14.68 -2.37
CA ALA A 38 0.07 13.80 -1.22
C ALA A 38 0.73 14.46 -0.01
N LYS A 39 1.87 15.14 -0.17
CA LYS A 39 2.50 15.89 0.93
C LYS A 39 1.55 16.92 1.56
N LYS A 40 0.84 17.69 0.73
CA LYS A 40 -0.14 18.69 1.21
C LYS A 40 -1.30 18.00 1.94
N ALA A 41 -1.81 16.90 1.41
CA ALA A 41 -2.89 16.13 2.02
C ALA A 41 -2.44 15.55 3.38
N LEU A 42 -1.24 14.95 3.46
CA LEU A 42 -0.66 14.45 4.71
C LEU A 42 -0.51 15.56 5.76
N ALA A 43 -0.02 16.74 5.38
CA ALA A 43 0.17 17.86 6.30
C ALA A 43 -1.15 18.37 6.89
N ALA A 44 -2.26 18.25 6.15
CA ALA A 44 -3.60 18.66 6.60
C ALA A 44 -4.27 17.63 7.53
N ARG A 45 -3.68 16.45 7.74
CA ARG A 45 -4.25 15.42 8.61
C ARG A 45 -3.93 15.69 10.08
N ASN A 46 -4.91 15.43 10.94
CA ASN A 46 -4.77 15.49 12.40
C ASN A 46 -4.16 14.21 13.00
N ALA A 47 -4.22 13.11 12.27
CA ALA A 47 -3.63 11.82 12.65
C ALA A 47 -2.79 11.25 11.50
N PRO A 48 -1.81 10.36 11.78
CA PRO A 48 -1.07 9.66 10.74
C PRO A 48 -1.99 8.94 9.75
N LEU A 49 -1.58 8.88 8.48
CA LEU A 49 -2.21 8.01 7.49
C LEU A 49 -1.63 6.60 7.63
N ILE A 50 -2.50 5.61 7.79
CA ILE A 50 -2.09 4.21 7.83
C ILE A 50 -2.16 3.66 6.41
N ILE A 51 -1.03 3.17 5.91
CA ILE A 51 -0.88 2.66 4.55
C ILE A 51 -0.58 1.17 4.61
N GLU A 52 -1.55 0.36 4.24
CA GLU A 52 -1.43 -1.10 4.26
C GLU A 52 -1.04 -1.60 2.88
N MET A 53 0.08 -2.34 2.80
CA MET A 53 0.50 -3.08 1.63
C MET A 53 0.13 -4.55 1.80
N GLN A 54 -0.74 -5.06 0.95
CA GLN A 54 -1.19 -6.44 1.03
C GLN A 54 -0.69 -7.26 -0.16
N ILE A 55 -0.17 -8.45 0.16
CA ILE A 55 0.23 -9.47 -0.82
C ILE A 55 -0.80 -10.60 -0.73
N TYR A 56 -1.56 -10.77 -1.82
CA TYR A 56 -2.59 -11.79 -1.94
C TYR A 56 -2.01 -13.08 -2.47
N PHE A 57 -2.31 -14.16 -1.78
CA PHE A 57 -2.16 -15.50 -2.30
C PHE A 57 -3.55 -16.01 -2.67
N SER A 58 -3.89 -15.87 -3.96
CA SER A 58 -5.06 -16.49 -4.60
C SER A 58 -4.57 -17.50 -5.64
N CYS A 59 -5.39 -17.86 -6.64
CA CYS A 59 -4.92 -18.61 -7.82
C CYS A 59 -3.74 -17.90 -8.54
N VAL A 60 -3.59 -16.59 -8.34
CA VAL A 60 -2.43 -15.79 -8.76
C VAL A 60 -1.98 -14.87 -7.61
N VAL A 61 -0.68 -14.58 -7.51
CA VAL A 61 -0.16 -13.60 -6.55
C VAL A 61 -0.53 -12.19 -7.00
N GLN A 62 -1.21 -11.43 -6.14
CA GLN A 62 -1.63 -10.05 -6.43
C GLN A 62 -1.18 -9.09 -5.32
N LYS A 63 -1.16 -7.79 -5.62
CA LYS A 63 -0.69 -6.73 -4.73
C LYS A 63 -1.72 -5.60 -4.68
N ARG A 64 -1.94 -5.02 -3.51
CA ARG A 64 -2.72 -3.77 -3.39
C ARG A 64 -2.23 -2.89 -2.24
N VAL A 65 -2.60 -1.62 -2.32
CA VAL A 65 -2.39 -0.64 -1.25
C VAL A 65 -3.75 -0.17 -0.75
N LEU A 66 -3.98 -0.22 0.56
CA LEU A 66 -5.14 0.33 1.24
C LEU A 66 -4.73 1.48 2.16
N PHE A 67 -5.69 2.37 2.41
CA PHE A 67 -5.51 3.55 3.23
C PHE A 67 -6.55 3.57 4.34
N HIS A 68 -6.10 3.69 5.58
CA HIS A 68 -6.95 3.56 6.75
C HIS A 68 -6.81 4.76 7.68
N GLU A 69 -7.92 5.11 8.34
CA GLU A 69 -7.94 6.10 9.43
C GLU A 69 -7.67 5.44 10.79
N SER A 70 -8.03 4.16 10.95
CA SER A 70 -7.76 3.32 12.12
C SER A 70 -7.43 1.90 11.67
N PHE A 71 -6.54 1.21 12.40
CA PHE A 71 -6.08 -0.13 12.02
C PHE A 71 -5.75 -0.96 13.26
N GLU A 72 -6.18 -2.21 13.25
CA GLU A 72 -6.09 -3.11 14.43
C GLU A 72 -4.86 -4.00 14.41
N HIS A 73 -4.17 -4.09 13.28
CA HIS A 73 -2.97 -4.91 13.13
C HIS A 73 -1.70 -4.13 13.41
N GLU A 74 -0.59 -4.86 13.51
CA GLU A 74 0.72 -4.27 13.74
C GLU A 74 1.09 -3.26 12.63
N THR A 75 1.61 -2.12 13.07
CA THR A 75 2.04 -1.04 12.20
C THR A 75 3.43 -0.56 12.55
N ILE A 76 4.12 0.00 11.56
CA ILE A 76 5.44 0.58 11.70
C ILE A 76 5.32 2.09 11.47
N PRO A 77 5.61 2.94 12.48
CA PRO A 77 5.63 4.38 12.29
C PRO A 77 6.82 4.75 11.38
N VAL A 78 6.56 5.61 10.39
CA VAL A 78 7.59 6.14 9.50
C VAL A 78 7.97 7.55 9.93
N ASN A 79 6.95 8.37 10.19
CA ASN A 79 7.06 9.71 10.75
C ASN A 79 5.72 10.13 11.39
N ASP A 80 5.62 11.37 11.84
CA ASP A 80 4.41 11.92 12.48
C ASP A 80 3.14 11.88 11.63
N LYS A 81 3.25 11.65 10.32
CA LYS A 81 2.14 11.68 9.37
C LYS A 81 1.93 10.36 8.62
N ILE A 82 2.86 9.43 8.69
CA ILE A 82 2.82 8.18 7.91
C ILE A 82 3.11 7.01 8.83
N THR A 83 2.24 6.03 8.74
CA THR A 83 2.36 4.73 9.37
C THR A 83 2.12 3.66 8.29
N VAL A 84 2.90 2.60 8.29
CA VAL A 84 2.77 1.53 7.29
C VAL A 84 2.49 0.18 7.93
N ALA A 85 1.82 -0.69 7.18
CA ALA A 85 1.66 -2.09 7.53
C ALA A 85 1.91 -2.95 6.28
N ILE A 86 2.48 -4.14 6.47
CA ILE A 86 2.57 -5.14 5.41
C ILE A 86 1.95 -6.45 5.87
N ARG A 87 1.06 -7.01 5.04
CA ARG A 87 0.38 -8.27 5.36
C ARG A 87 0.33 -9.19 4.16
N SER A 88 0.68 -10.45 4.41
CA SER A 88 0.44 -11.55 3.48
C SER A 88 -0.91 -12.17 3.83
N VAL A 89 -1.86 -12.15 2.89
CA VAL A 89 -3.23 -12.59 3.15
C VAL A 89 -3.69 -13.62 2.10
N GLU A 90 -4.58 -14.51 2.52
CA GLU A 90 -5.29 -15.43 1.64
C GLU A 90 -6.63 -14.81 1.24
N SER A 91 -7.00 -14.91 -0.03
CA SER A 91 -8.32 -14.43 -0.49
C SER A 91 -9.42 -15.42 -0.12
N GLU A 92 -10.63 -14.90 0.10
CA GLU A 92 -11.82 -15.71 0.36
C GLU A 92 -12.36 -16.42 -0.90
N SER A 93 -12.14 -15.84 -2.09
CA SER A 93 -12.64 -16.38 -3.36
C SER A 93 -11.63 -16.22 -4.49
N CYS A 94 -11.61 -17.16 -5.44
CA CYS A 94 -10.82 -17.05 -6.68
C CYS A 94 -11.69 -16.54 -7.85
N ASP A 95 -12.45 -15.46 -7.64
CA ASP A 95 -13.19 -14.76 -8.69
C ASP A 95 -12.54 -13.37 -8.93
N PRO A 96 -11.93 -13.14 -10.11
CA PRO A 96 -11.29 -11.87 -10.45
C PRO A 96 -12.24 -10.65 -10.47
N GLU A 97 -13.50 -10.81 -10.87
CA GLU A 97 -14.46 -9.70 -10.97
C GLU A 97 -15.00 -9.29 -9.60
N TYR A 98 -15.37 -10.29 -8.79
CA TYR A 98 -15.72 -10.09 -7.39
C TYR A 98 -14.53 -9.52 -6.60
N TYR A 99 -13.31 -10.00 -6.87
CA TYR A 99 -12.09 -9.48 -6.26
C TYR A 99 -11.86 -8.00 -6.58
N ALA A 100 -11.96 -7.60 -7.85
CA ALA A 100 -11.73 -6.22 -8.27
C ALA A 100 -12.69 -5.21 -7.60
N SER A 101 -13.83 -5.70 -7.10
CA SER A 101 -14.88 -4.87 -6.51
C SER A 101 -14.94 -4.95 -4.99
N ASN A 102 -14.66 -6.11 -4.40
CA ASN A 102 -15.00 -6.38 -2.99
C ASN A 102 -13.82 -6.80 -2.11
N HIS A 103 -12.70 -7.22 -2.71
CA HIS A 103 -11.41 -7.24 -2.00
C HIS A 103 -11.36 -7.99 -0.63
N PRO A 104 -12.09 -9.10 -0.37
CA PRO A 104 -12.12 -9.70 0.96
C PRO A 104 -10.88 -10.55 1.27
N GLU A 105 -10.38 -10.42 2.50
CA GLU A 105 -9.35 -11.29 3.07
C GLU A 105 -9.99 -12.41 3.91
N LYS A 106 -9.51 -13.65 3.73
CA LYS A 106 -9.95 -14.81 4.52
C LYS A 106 -9.17 -14.94 5.82
N ARG A 107 -7.85 -14.81 5.73
CA ARG A 107 -6.92 -14.85 6.88
C ARG A 107 -5.54 -14.29 6.52
N VAL A 108 -4.78 -13.94 7.55
CA VAL A 108 -3.34 -13.65 7.46
C VAL A 108 -2.56 -14.95 7.35
N LEU A 109 -1.55 -14.96 6.49
CA LEU A 109 -0.62 -16.07 6.32
C LEU A 109 0.61 -15.85 7.20
N ASP A 110 0.82 -16.75 8.16
CA ASP A 110 1.88 -16.62 9.17
C ASP A 110 3.06 -17.59 8.96
N SER A 111 3.13 -18.22 7.79
CA SER A 111 4.22 -19.15 7.45
C SER A 111 5.56 -18.41 7.32
N SER A 112 6.66 -19.12 7.57
CA SER A 112 8.02 -18.55 7.45
C SER A 112 8.31 -18.01 6.04
N GLY A 113 7.75 -18.63 5.00
CA GLY A 113 7.82 -18.13 3.62
C GLY A 113 7.04 -16.82 3.43
N ALA A 114 5.81 -16.75 3.96
CA ALA A 114 4.97 -15.56 3.87
C ALA A 114 5.57 -14.36 4.62
N LYS A 115 6.23 -14.59 5.76
CA LYS A 115 6.91 -13.55 6.56
C LYS A 115 8.14 -12.96 5.87
N LYS A 116 8.77 -13.69 4.95
CA LYS A 116 9.95 -13.22 4.21
C LYS A 116 9.62 -12.27 3.06
N MET A 117 8.37 -12.28 2.59
CA MET A 117 7.91 -11.36 1.56
C MET A 117 7.82 -9.97 2.17
N SER A 118 8.57 -9.00 1.62
CA SER A 118 8.50 -7.61 2.08
C SER A 118 8.34 -6.64 0.92
N ALA A 119 7.91 -5.41 1.24
CA ALA A 119 7.85 -4.32 0.29
C ALA A 119 9.23 -3.64 0.20
N ARG A 120 9.62 -3.26 -1.01
CA ARG A 120 10.86 -2.50 -1.28
C ARG A 120 10.58 -1.02 -1.52
N GLU A 121 9.56 -0.73 -2.32
CA GLU A 121 9.18 0.63 -2.65
C GLU A 121 7.66 0.75 -2.64
N LEU A 122 7.15 1.75 -1.93
CA LEU A 122 5.77 2.18 -1.93
C LEU A 122 5.68 3.56 -2.58
N ILE A 123 4.80 3.70 -3.57
CA ILE A 123 4.48 4.99 -4.18
C ILE A 123 3.02 5.34 -3.93
N LEU A 124 2.73 6.59 -3.59
CA LEU A 124 1.37 7.07 -3.30
C LEU A 124 1.13 8.51 -3.79
N ASP A 125 -0.13 8.81 -4.06
CA ASP A 125 -0.61 10.14 -4.46
C ASP A 125 -1.99 10.41 -3.84
N TYR A 126 -2.43 11.67 -3.92
CA TYR A 126 -3.77 12.10 -3.54
C TYR A 126 -4.42 12.82 -4.72
N LYS A 127 -5.50 12.24 -5.28
CA LYS A 127 -6.19 12.72 -6.48
C LYS A 127 -7.70 12.59 -6.29
N ASN A 128 -8.46 13.60 -6.73
CA ASN A 128 -9.93 13.60 -6.62
C ASN A 128 -10.44 13.32 -5.20
N SER A 129 -9.73 13.84 -4.19
CA SER A 129 -10.01 13.61 -2.77
C SER A 129 -9.83 12.16 -2.28
N GLU A 130 -9.16 11.31 -3.07
CA GLU A 130 -8.89 9.91 -2.76
C GLU A 130 -7.39 9.62 -2.73
N TRP A 131 -6.99 8.74 -1.82
CA TRP A 131 -5.63 8.20 -1.74
C TRP A 131 -5.46 7.06 -2.74
N ILE A 132 -4.34 7.07 -3.44
CA ILE A 132 -4.01 6.06 -4.45
C ILE A 132 -2.57 5.60 -4.24
N GLY A 133 -2.26 4.32 -4.48
CA GLY A 133 -0.94 3.78 -4.21
C GLY A 133 -0.63 2.46 -4.92
N CYS A 134 0.66 2.15 -5.03
CA CYS A 134 1.19 0.90 -5.56
C CYS A 134 2.55 0.59 -4.91
N PHE A 135 2.94 -0.69 -4.86
CA PHE A 135 4.22 -1.09 -4.29
C PHE A 135 4.91 -2.25 -5.02
N SER A 136 6.21 -2.38 -4.78
CA SER A 136 7.07 -3.47 -5.26
C SER A 136 7.51 -4.36 -4.11
N ILE A 137 7.75 -5.65 -4.40
CA ILE A 137 8.09 -6.69 -3.41
C ILE A 137 9.52 -7.22 -3.63
N VAL A 138 10.12 -7.74 -2.55
CA VAL A 138 11.43 -8.41 -2.49
C VAL A 138 11.44 -9.57 -1.51
#